data_AF-A0A941EXG3-F1
#
_entry.id   AF-A0A941EXG3-F1
#
_cell.length_a   1.000
_cell.length_b   1.000
_cell.length_c   1.000
_cell.angle_alpha   90.00
_cell.angle_beta   90.00
_cell.angle_gamma   90.00
#
_symmetry.space_group_name_H-M   'P 1'
#
loop_
_entity.id
_entity.type
_entity.pdbx_description
1 polymer ?
#
loop_
_entity_poly.entity_id
_entity_poly.type
_entity_poly.pdbx_seq_one_letter_code
_entity_poly.pdbx_strand_id
1 'polypeptide(L)'
;GRKKAVNPDLTRMARMEASRPPWGDRRRGRGNMREADRERERRQRSRVWTPSRPEVIERLDAEGLLPAITFIFSRAACEAAVQQCLYAGLRLNDEEARARVRALVEERTASIPAEDLHVLGYYEWLEGLE
;
A
#
# COMPACT_ATOMS: atom_id res chain seq x y z
N GLY A 1 -11.22 -33.47 -11.78
CA GLY A 1 -10.88 -32.22 -11.08
C GLY A 1 -10.38 -31.20 -12.07
N ARG A 2 -10.98 -30.00 -12.14
CA ARG A 2 -10.51 -28.93 -13.03
C ARG A 2 -9.12 -28.46 -12.57
N LYS A 3 -8.11 -28.57 -13.43
CA LYS A 3 -6.78 -28.02 -13.18
C LYS A 3 -6.94 -26.51 -12.94
N LYS A 4 -6.48 -26.01 -11.79
CA LYS A 4 -6.46 -24.58 -11.49
C LYS A 4 -5.60 -23.91 -12.57
N ALA A 5 -6.22 -23.10 -13.41
CA ALA A 5 -5.49 -22.28 -14.37
C ALA A 5 -4.74 -21.21 -13.58
N VAL A 6 -3.43 -21.37 -13.46
CA VAL A 6 -2.56 -20.37 -12.84
C VAL A 6 -2.45 -19.20 -13.81
N ASN A 7 -2.59 -17.97 -13.31
CA ASN A 7 -2.43 -16.77 -14.13
C ASN A 7 -1.05 -16.81 -14.83
N PRO A 8 -1.00 -16.70 -16.18
CA PRO A 8 0.23 -16.80 -16.94
C PRO A 8 1.27 -15.75 -16.53
N ASP A 9 0.84 -14.60 -16.03
CA ASP A 9 1.72 -13.53 -15.56
C ASP A 9 2.50 -13.94 -14.31
N LEU A 10 1.85 -14.64 -13.37
CA LEU A 10 2.50 -15.17 -12.17
C LEU A 10 3.57 -16.22 -12.53
N THR A 11 3.28 -17.04 -13.54
CA THR A 11 4.24 -18.04 -14.03
C THR A 11 5.44 -17.38 -14.70
N ARG A 12 5.22 -16.28 -15.44
CA ARG A 12 6.28 -15.49 -16.07
C ARG A 12 7.19 -14.83 -15.02
N MET A 13 6.61 -14.26 -13.97
CA MET A 13 7.37 -13.62 -12.87
C MET A 13 8.23 -14.64 -12.11
N ALA A 14 7.67 -15.80 -11.76
CA ALA A 14 8.40 -16.86 -11.06
C ALA A 14 9.62 -17.38 -11.86
N ARG A 15 9.50 -17.49 -13.19
CA ARG A 15 10.62 -17.88 -14.07
C ARG A 15 11.72 -16.83 -14.15
N MET A 16 11.35 -15.54 -14.17
CA MET A 16 12.34 -14.44 -14.13
C MET A 16 13.09 -14.41 -12.81
N GLU A 17 12.40 -14.68 -11.70
CA GLU A 17 13.01 -14.72 -10.36
C GLU A 17 14.00 -15.88 -10.23
N ALA A 18 13.63 -17.08 -10.72
CA ALA A 18 14.51 -18.25 -10.74
C ALA A 18 15.75 -18.07 -11.65
N SER A 19 15.71 -17.12 -12.58
CA SER A 19 16.84 -16.82 -13.48
C SER A 19 17.83 -15.81 -12.91
N ARG A 20 17.63 -15.32 -11.68
CA ARG A 20 18.57 -14.41 -11.01
C ARG A 20 19.79 -15.21 -10.52
N PRO A 21 21.03 -14.83 -10.89
CA PRO A 21 22.21 -15.53 -10.40
C PRO A 21 22.30 -15.43 -8.87
N PRO A 22 22.76 -16.48 -8.17
CA PRO A 22 23.05 -16.41 -6.75
C PRO A 22 24.15 -15.37 -6.51
N TRP A 23 23.94 -14.50 -5.53
CA TRP A 23 24.91 -13.49 -5.15
C TRP A 23 26.21 -14.15 -4.64
N GLY A 24 27.32 -13.98 -5.36
CA GLY A 24 28.65 -14.30 -4.81
C GLY A 24 29.79 -14.47 -5.80
N ASP A 25 30.42 -13.36 -6.21
CA ASP A 25 31.89 -13.27 -6.23
C ASP A 25 32.32 -11.79 -6.14
N ARG A 26 32.77 -11.37 -4.96
CA ARG A 26 33.32 -10.03 -4.71
C ARG A 26 34.84 -10.06 -4.83
N ARG A 27 35.36 -10.26 -6.03
CA ARG A 27 36.79 -10.01 -6.30
C ARG A 27 36.99 -9.24 -7.59
N ARG A 28 37.73 -8.11 -7.46
CA ARG A 28 38.20 -7.16 -8.48
C ARG A 28 37.12 -6.17 -8.91
N GLY A 29 37.37 -4.88 -9.07
CA GLY A 29 38.59 -4.08 -9.02
C GLY A 29 38.16 -2.63 -9.30
N ARG A 30 39.11 -1.71 -9.14
CA ARG A 30 38.97 -0.25 -9.19
C ARG A 30 38.56 0.27 -10.60
N GLY A 31 37.32 0.03 -11.03
CA GLY A 31 36.76 0.49 -12.32
C GLY A 31 35.23 0.73 -12.35
N ASN A 32 34.54 0.57 -11.22
CA ASN A 32 33.11 0.22 -11.18
C ASN A 32 32.09 1.37 -11.14
N MET A 33 32.47 2.62 -11.38
CA MET A 33 31.47 3.72 -11.31
C MET A 33 30.44 3.59 -12.45
N ARG A 34 30.91 3.32 -13.67
CA ARG A 34 30.05 3.13 -14.87
C ARG A 34 29.26 1.82 -14.87
N GLU A 35 29.67 0.84 -14.07
CA GLU A 35 28.97 -0.44 -13.95
C GLU A 35 27.89 -0.37 -12.88
N ALA A 36 28.17 0.31 -11.75
CA ALA A 36 27.17 0.62 -10.73
C ALA A 36 26.03 1.51 -11.28
N ASP A 37 26.34 2.48 -12.14
CA ASP A 37 25.33 3.32 -12.79
C ASP A 37 24.46 2.53 -13.77
N ARG A 38 25.06 1.64 -14.58
CA ARG A 38 24.32 0.73 -15.47
C ARG A 38 23.49 -0.29 -14.70
N GLU A 39 23.97 -0.74 -13.54
CA GLU A 39 23.21 -1.63 -12.66
C GLU A 39 22.03 -0.89 -12.02
N ARG A 40 22.21 0.37 -11.60
CA ARG A 40 21.10 1.24 -11.15
C ARG A 40 20.07 1.47 -12.25
N GLU A 41 20.50 1.76 -13.48
CA GLU A 41 19.62 1.88 -14.64
C GLU A 41 18.85 0.59 -14.94
N ARG A 42 19.52 -0.57 -14.89
CA ARG A 42 18.86 -1.89 -15.09
C ARG A 42 17.84 -2.18 -13.99
N ARG A 43 18.14 -1.85 -12.73
CA ARG A 43 17.20 -1.96 -11.60
C ARG A 43 16.01 -1.02 -11.75
N GLN A 44 16.21 0.18 -12.32
CA GLN A 44 15.13 1.12 -12.64
C GLN A 44 14.25 0.61 -13.79
N ARG A 45 14.85 0.08 -14.87
CA ARG A 45 14.11 -0.47 -16.04
C ARG A 45 13.39 -1.79 -15.75
N SER A 46 13.74 -2.48 -14.66
CA SER A 46 13.13 -3.76 -14.25
C SER A 46 12.07 -3.64 -13.15
N ARG A 47 11.70 -2.41 -12.72
CA ARG A 47 10.55 -2.26 -11.81
C ARG A 47 9.28 -2.58 -12.58
N VAL A 48 8.79 -3.80 -12.37
CA VAL A 48 7.41 -4.16 -12.69
C VAL A 48 6.51 -3.08 -12.10
N TRP A 49 5.71 -2.44 -12.95
CA TRP A 49 4.74 -1.46 -12.49
C TRP A 49 3.79 -2.16 -11.51
N THR A 50 3.69 -1.59 -10.31
CA THR A 50 2.79 -2.07 -9.26
C THR A 50 1.83 -0.92 -8.99
N PRO A 51 0.52 -1.10 -9.16
CA PRO A 51 -0.44 -0.06 -8.84
C PRO A 51 -0.30 0.35 -7.38
N SER A 52 -0.45 1.62 -7.12
CA SER A 52 -0.55 2.19 -5.79
C SER A 52 -1.85 1.73 -5.11
N ARG A 53 -1.89 1.85 -3.78
CA ARG A 53 -3.08 1.47 -3.00
C ARG A 53 -4.33 2.27 -3.40
N PRO A 54 -4.28 3.60 -3.58
CA PRO A 54 -5.43 4.36 -4.09
C PRO A 54 -5.92 3.85 -5.45
N GLU A 55 -5.03 3.61 -6.41
CA GLU A 55 -5.40 3.08 -7.74
C GLU A 55 -6.11 1.72 -7.65
N VAL A 56 -5.67 0.84 -6.75
CA VAL A 56 -6.34 -0.45 -6.52
C VAL A 56 -7.75 -0.22 -5.94
N ILE A 57 -7.89 0.67 -4.96
CA ILE A 57 -9.18 0.92 -4.30
C ILE A 57 -10.17 1.58 -5.27
N GLU A 58 -9.75 2.61 -6.01
CA GLU A 58 -10.58 3.27 -7.03
C GLU A 58 -11.06 2.27 -8.09
N ARG A 59 -10.19 1.33 -8.48
CA ARG A 59 -10.58 0.29 -9.44
C ARG A 59 -11.63 -0.66 -8.86
N LEU A 60 -11.46 -1.07 -7.60
CA LEU A 60 -12.44 -1.94 -6.92
C LEU A 60 -13.79 -1.23 -6.75
N ASP A 61 -13.79 0.06 -6.42
CA ASP A 61 -14.99 0.87 -6.30
C ASP A 61 -15.73 0.99 -7.64
N ALA A 62 -15.00 1.33 -8.72
CA ALA A 62 -15.56 1.43 -10.06
C ALA A 62 -16.16 0.10 -10.59
N GLU A 63 -15.67 -1.04 -10.11
CA GLU A 63 -16.21 -2.36 -10.44
C GLU A 63 -17.30 -2.85 -9.47
N GLY A 64 -17.64 -2.06 -8.43
CA GLY A 64 -18.62 -2.45 -7.41
C GLY A 64 -18.17 -3.60 -6.51
N LEU A 65 -16.86 -3.71 -6.28
CA LEU A 65 -16.23 -4.79 -5.51
C LEU A 65 -15.86 -4.40 -4.08
N LEU A 66 -16.22 -3.20 -3.64
CA LEU A 66 -16.17 -2.83 -2.22
C LEU A 66 -17.34 -3.48 -1.45
N PRO A 67 -17.16 -3.85 -0.16
CA PRO A 67 -15.97 -3.62 0.67
C PRO A 67 -14.81 -4.59 0.41
N ALA A 68 -13.58 -4.11 0.62
CA ALA A 68 -12.36 -4.91 0.50
C ALA A 68 -11.48 -4.80 1.76
N ILE A 69 -10.82 -5.90 2.14
CA ILE A 69 -9.90 -5.96 3.29
C ILE A 69 -8.48 -6.23 2.79
N THR A 70 -7.57 -5.28 3.03
CA THR A 70 -6.15 -5.45 2.70
C THR A 70 -5.38 -5.92 3.93
N PHE A 71 -4.76 -7.10 3.85
CA PHE A 71 -3.94 -7.64 4.93
C PHE A 71 -2.52 -7.07 4.90
N ILE A 72 -2.14 -6.36 5.96
CA ILE A 72 -0.79 -5.82 6.16
C ILE A 72 -0.25 -6.29 7.52
N PHE A 73 0.83 -7.08 7.50
CA PHE A 73 1.37 -7.74 8.70
C PHE A 73 2.36 -6.86 9.49
N SER A 74 2.10 -5.56 9.56
CA SER A 74 2.86 -4.59 10.36
C SER A 74 1.98 -3.41 10.71
N ARG A 75 1.98 -3.02 11.99
CA ARG A 75 1.20 -1.87 12.50
C ARG A 75 1.61 -0.58 11.79
N ALA A 76 2.91 -0.28 11.79
CA ALA A 76 3.46 0.91 11.13
C ALA A 76 3.18 0.92 9.61
N ALA A 77 3.19 -0.24 8.96
CA ALA A 77 2.86 -0.32 7.54
C ALA A 77 1.35 -0.16 7.27
N CYS A 78 0.49 -0.53 8.21
CA CYS A 78 -0.95 -0.29 8.14
C CYS A 78 -1.24 1.20 8.24
N GLU A 79 -0.66 1.89 9.23
CA GLU A 79 -0.74 3.35 9.36
C GLU A 79 -0.22 4.06 8.10
N ALA A 80 0.94 3.67 7.59
CA ALA A 80 1.49 4.22 6.36
C ALA A 80 0.59 3.98 5.13
N ALA A 81 -0.16 2.88 5.09
CA ALA A 81 -1.12 2.61 4.03
C ALA A 81 -2.34 3.54 4.11
N VAL A 82 -2.86 3.81 5.30
CA VAL A 82 -3.93 4.80 5.51
C VAL A 82 -3.46 6.19 5.07
N GLN A 83 -2.25 6.60 5.49
CA GLN A 83 -1.68 7.89 5.11
C GLN A 83 -1.49 8.03 3.58
N GLN A 84 -1.10 6.95 2.89
CA GLN A 84 -1.04 6.95 1.41
C GLN A 84 -2.40 7.23 0.76
N CYS A 85 -3.49 6.69 1.33
CA CYS A 85 -4.83 6.94 0.84
C CYS A 85 -5.30 8.38 1.14
N LEU A 86 -5.05 8.87 2.35
CA LEU A 86 -5.38 10.25 2.74
C LEU A 86 -4.65 11.28 1.89
N TYR A 87 -3.34 11.11 1.67
CA TYR A 87 -2.55 12.01 0.82
C TYR A 87 -2.99 11.99 -0.65
N ALA A 88 -3.57 10.89 -1.12
CA ALA A 88 -4.13 10.80 -2.46
C ALA A 88 -5.52 11.46 -2.56
N GLY A 89 -6.11 11.91 -1.45
CA GLY A 89 -7.44 12.50 -1.42
C GLY A 89 -8.57 11.48 -1.64
N LEU A 90 -8.31 10.19 -1.39
CA LEU A 90 -9.31 9.14 -1.53
C LEU A 90 -10.46 9.37 -0.52
N ARG A 91 -11.70 9.49 -1.02
CA ARG A 91 -12.91 9.64 -0.21
C ARG A 91 -13.93 8.59 -0.63
N LEU A 92 -14.31 7.72 0.31
CA LEU A 92 -15.26 6.62 0.07
C LEU A 92 -16.65 6.89 0.66
N ASN A 93 -16.75 7.82 1.62
CA ASN A 93 -18.02 8.25 2.17
C ASN A 93 -18.50 9.53 1.48
N ASP A 94 -19.81 9.61 1.25
CA ASP A 94 -20.48 10.87 0.94
C ASP A 94 -20.60 11.76 2.20
N GLU A 95 -21.01 13.01 2.01
CA GLU A 95 -21.08 13.99 3.10
C GLU A 95 -22.01 13.54 4.24
N GLU A 96 -23.12 12.87 3.91
CA GLU A 96 -24.06 12.36 4.90
C GLU A 96 -23.44 11.22 5.72
N ALA A 97 -22.76 10.27 5.06
CA ALA A 97 -22.05 9.18 5.71
C ALA A 97 -20.91 9.70 6.60
N ARG A 98 -20.16 10.72 6.17
CA ARG A 98 -19.11 11.36 6.98
C ARG A 98 -19.70 11.97 8.25
N ALA A 99 -20.80 12.71 8.14
CA ALA A 99 -21.48 13.28 9.30
C ALA A 99 -21.95 12.20 10.29
N ARG A 100 -22.48 11.07 9.78
CA ARG A 100 -22.86 9.92 10.62
C ARG A 100 -21.67 9.27 11.32
N VAL A 101 -20.55 9.09 10.61
CA VAL A 101 -19.30 8.57 11.18
C VAL A 101 -18.81 9.48 12.30
N ARG A 102 -18.75 10.79 12.05
CA ARG A 102 -18.32 11.77 13.03
C ARG A 102 -19.18 11.75 14.30
N ALA A 103 -20.50 11.82 14.14
CA ALA A 103 -21.43 11.80 15.27
C ALA A 103 -21.26 10.53 16.11
N LEU A 104 -21.12 9.37 15.46
CA LEU A 104 -20.87 8.11 16.16
C LEU A 104 -19.52 8.14 16.88
N VAL A 105 -18.46 8.58 16.22
CA VAL A 105 -17.12 8.62 16.83
C VAL A 105 -17.11 9.56 18.05
N GLU A 106 -17.65 10.78 17.91
CA GLU A 106 -17.77 11.76 19.00
C GLU A 106 -18.58 11.20 20.19
N GLU A 107 -19.71 10.54 19.95
CA GLU A 107 -20.48 9.86 21.00
C GLU A 107 -19.64 8.81 21.74
N ARG A 108 -18.88 8.00 20.99
CA ARG A 108 -18.07 6.90 21.56
C ARG A 108 -16.82 7.37 22.28
N THR A 109 -16.31 8.54 21.95
CA THR A 109 -15.13 9.13 22.59
C THR A 109 -15.45 10.23 23.59
N ALA A 110 -16.73 10.49 23.88
CA ALA A 110 -17.18 11.58 24.75
C ALA A 110 -16.63 11.52 26.19
N SER A 111 -16.19 10.34 26.66
CA SER A 111 -15.59 10.17 27.99
C SER A 111 -14.09 10.49 28.05
N ILE A 112 -13.44 10.72 26.90
CA ILE A 112 -12.00 10.99 26.82
C ILE A 112 -11.80 12.52 26.88
N PRO A 113 -10.93 13.02 27.79
CA PRO A 113 -10.57 14.43 27.82
C PRO A 113 -9.98 14.92 26.49
N ALA A 114 -10.20 16.19 26.15
CA ALA A 114 -9.77 16.75 24.87
C ALA A 114 -8.24 16.75 24.71
N GLU A 115 -7.51 16.96 25.80
CA GLU A 115 -6.05 16.89 25.86
C GLU A 115 -5.54 15.49 25.49
N ASP A 116 -6.23 14.44 25.94
CA ASP A 116 -5.86 13.06 25.66
C ASP A 116 -6.20 12.67 24.22
N LEU A 117 -7.31 13.18 23.67
CA LEU A 117 -7.67 12.96 22.25
C LEU A 117 -6.56 13.44 21.31
N HIS A 118 -5.94 14.58 21.60
CA HIS A 118 -4.82 15.08 20.81
C HIS A 118 -3.61 14.14 20.87
N VAL A 119 -3.25 13.68 22.07
CA VAL A 119 -2.13 12.75 22.28
C VAL A 119 -2.37 11.40 21.57
N LEU A 120 -3.62 10.98 21.47
CA LEU A 120 -4.02 9.72 20.82
C LEU A 120 -4.08 9.80 19.29
N GLY A 121 -3.86 10.98 18.67
CA GLY A 121 -3.97 11.15 17.21
C GLY A 121 -5.41 10.99 16.72
N TYR A 122 -6.38 11.41 17.54
CA TYR A 122 -7.81 11.26 17.26
C TYR A 122 -8.22 11.88 15.92
N TYR A 123 -7.69 13.05 15.59
CA TYR A 123 -8.12 13.81 14.41
C TYR A 123 -7.68 13.14 13.11
N GLU A 124 -6.44 12.67 13.04
CA GLU A 124 -5.91 11.93 11.90
C GLU A 124 -6.59 10.57 11.75
N TRP A 125 -6.91 9.92 12.88
CA TRP A 125 -7.68 8.68 12.88
C TRP A 125 -9.12 8.89 12.39
N LEU A 126 -9.81 9.93 12.86
CA LEU A 126 -11.16 10.29 12.42
C LEU A 126 -11.17 10.64 10.93
N GLU A 127 -10.18 11.40 10.45
CA GLU A 127 -10.06 11.70 9.02
C GLU A 127 -9.91 10.42 8.18
N GLY A 128 -9.21 9.40 8.69
CA GLY A 128 -9.11 8.09 8.04
C GLY A 128 -10.41 7.29 7.98
N LEU A 129 -11.41 7.62 8.80
CA LEU A 129 -12.73 6.99 8.81
C LEU A 129 -13.75 7.74 7.92
N GLU A 130 -13.48 8.99 7.58
CA GLU A 130 -14.34 9.88 6.79
C GLU A 130 -13.99 9.89 5.30
#